data_AF-A0A969YE08-F1
#
_entry.id   AF-A0A969YE08-F1
#
_cell.length_a   1.000
_cell.length_b   1.000
_cell.length_c   1.000
_cell.angle_alpha   90.00
_cell.angle_beta   90.00
_cell.angle_gamma   90.00
#
_symmetry.space_group_name_H-M   'P 1'
#
loop_
_entity.id
_entity.type
_entity.pdbx_description
1 polymer ?
#
loop_
_entity_poly.entity_id
_entity_poly.type
_entity_poly.pdbx_seq_one_letter_code
_entity_poly.pdbx_strand_id
1 'polypeptide(L)'
;MEAARAEVLAYVIANTAPAAQPASDPAPAADEPVAPTAAAAPTAPPSDTAPAKRAHPGADDADRGISASISSDPDDLSDEEDAPAQPGPDAVPGLNDEEEEEVPEEDIDFNDLRVQLMALQQRIRDAGIPVVIVFEGWDASGKGTLLSKLIEGLDPRGYQVYAINSPSEHDRQYPPMRRYWVHTPAAGNISLFCSSWYREVAKALYESKASRKRLNQAYHEIVNLESQLAADGTLIIKFFLHIPRKEQKRRLKALEAKKSTRWRVQKEDWYQNEHYEEFLRLFDTMIARTHFDGALWHVLRSDNRRVCIKQMYDIVIEAFQDALRDREAGLRAWDTPFLPHVENITPVTFPQLETFDPEQALTDPYKPAVDKAQKRLHKLQNELYRRGIPMVVGFEGWDAAGKGGAIRRLTSSLDARGYDVVPIAAPTPLEKSHHYLWRFWKDVPPKGYIAIFDRTWYGRVMVERIEGYCTEPQWNRAYDEINRFEAELVGSGAVLCKFWLQIDSATQLTRFEERQNTPDKQWKITQEDWRNREKWPLYETAVNDMLQKTNTAAAPWTVVEANNKQFARLKVLHAVIRAIEERLEREKE
;
A
#
# COMPACT_ATOMS: atom_id res chain seq x y z
N MET A 1 -3.71 32.46 12.86
CA MET A 1 -4.31 31.12 12.64
C MET A 1 -5.65 31.21 11.94
N GLU A 2 -6.58 32.09 12.35
CA GLU A 2 -7.85 32.30 11.63
C GLU A 2 -7.67 32.94 10.25
N ALA A 3 -6.73 33.88 10.08
CA ALA A 3 -6.41 34.46 8.76
C ALA A 3 -5.83 33.43 7.77
N ALA A 4 -4.98 32.51 8.25
CA ALA A 4 -4.44 31.42 7.44
C ALA A 4 -5.51 30.35 7.09
N ARG A 5 -6.57 30.22 7.92
CA ARG A 5 -7.74 29.39 7.61
C ARG A 5 -8.60 29.97 6.50
N ALA A 6 -8.78 31.30 6.47
CA ALA A 6 -9.53 31.97 5.43
C ALA A 6 -8.81 31.94 4.07
N GLU A 7 -7.47 32.05 4.05
CA GLU A 7 -6.68 31.95 2.81
C GLU A 7 -6.72 30.54 2.19
N VAL A 8 -6.65 29.48 3.00
CA VAL A 8 -6.76 28.09 2.51
C VAL A 8 -8.17 27.78 2.02
N LEU A 9 -9.21 28.29 2.69
CA LEU A 9 -10.61 28.08 2.28
C LEU A 9 -10.96 28.85 0.99
N ALA A 10 -10.45 30.08 0.85
CA ALA A 10 -10.59 30.86 -0.39
C ALA A 10 -9.84 30.20 -1.56
N TYR A 11 -8.70 29.55 -1.30
CA TYR A 11 -7.96 28.78 -2.30
C TYR A 11 -8.71 27.53 -2.77
N VAL A 12 -9.38 26.81 -1.86
CA VAL A 12 -10.20 25.64 -2.18
C VAL A 12 -11.44 26.03 -2.99
N ILE A 13 -12.12 27.12 -2.64
CA ILE A 13 -13.32 27.60 -3.35
C ILE A 13 -12.98 28.18 -4.74
N ALA A 14 -11.84 28.88 -4.87
CA ALA A 14 -11.42 29.47 -6.14
C ALA A 14 -11.00 28.43 -7.20
N ASN A 15 -10.57 27.23 -6.78
CA ASN A 15 -10.11 26.16 -7.69
C ASN A 15 -11.18 25.11 -8.00
N THR A 16 -12.40 25.26 -7.49
CA THR A 16 -13.56 24.41 -7.81
C THR A 16 -14.53 25.01 -8.84
N ALA A 17 -14.24 26.22 -9.36
CA ALA A 17 -15.04 26.84 -10.41
C ALA A 17 -14.41 26.60 -11.79
N PRO A 18 -15.17 26.23 -12.83
CA PRO A 18 -14.63 26.05 -14.17
C PRO A 18 -14.11 27.40 -14.70
N ALA A 19 -12.83 27.44 -15.09
CA ALA A 19 -12.24 28.61 -15.72
C ALA A 19 -12.94 28.90 -17.06
N ALA A 20 -13.69 30.00 -17.13
CA ALA A 20 -14.20 30.52 -18.39
C ALA A 20 -13.01 30.92 -19.29
N GLN A 21 -12.87 30.25 -20.43
CA GLN A 21 -11.83 30.56 -21.42
C GLN A 21 -12.07 31.95 -22.03
N PRO A 22 -11.05 32.84 -22.09
CA PRO A 22 -11.11 34.00 -22.95
C PRO A 22 -10.90 33.57 -24.41
N ALA A 23 -11.76 34.09 -25.31
CA ALA A 23 -11.67 33.86 -26.74
C ALA A 23 -10.30 34.29 -27.30
N SER A 24 -9.62 33.40 -28.01
CA SER A 24 -8.36 33.69 -28.73
C SER A 24 -8.63 33.98 -30.20
N ASP A 25 -8.20 35.16 -30.66
CA ASP A 25 -8.08 35.52 -32.08
C ASP A 25 -7.05 34.64 -32.82
N PRO A 26 -7.17 34.47 -34.15
CA PRO A 26 -6.43 33.45 -34.88
C PRO A 26 -4.99 33.88 -35.20
N ALA A 27 -4.04 32.99 -34.96
CA ALA A 27 -2.64 33.14 -35.39
C ALA A 27 -2.32 32.20 -36.57
N PRO A 28 -1.33 32.56 -37.42
CA PRO A 28 -1.27 32.13 -38.81
C PRO A 28 -0.56 30.79 -39.04
N ALA A 29 -0.83 30.22 -40.22
CA ALA A 29 -0.29 28.97 -40.73
C ALA A 29 1.24 28.88 -40.67
N ALA A 30 1.74 27.73 -40.22
CA ALA A 30 3.14 27.34 -40.37
C ALA A 30 3.27 25.83 -40.68
N ASP A 31 4.06 25.61 -41.74
CA ASP A 31 4.65 24.44 -42.39
C ASP A 31 4.64 23.04 -41.75
N GLU A 32 4.52 22.06 -42.65
CA GLU A 32 4.62 20.60 -42.46
C GLU A 32 5.96 20.16 -41.83
N PRO A 33 5.96 19.18 -40.91
CA PRO A 33 7.19 18.50 -40.49
C PRO A 33 7.45 17.23 -41.31
N VAL A 34 8.66 17.17 -41.85
CA VAL A 34 9.31 16.03 -42.50
C VAL A 34 9.53 14.88 -41.51
N ALA A 35 9.19 13.65 -41.92
CA ALA A 35 9.35 12.42 -41.15
C ALA A 35 10.83 12.02 -40.94
N PRO A 36 11.22 11.50 -39.75
CA PRO A 36 12.45 10.76 -39.59
C PRO A 36 12.24 9.23 -39.69
N THR A 37 13.15 8.65 -40.45
CA THR A 37 13.45 7.24 -40.75
C THR A 37 13.43 6.25 -39.59
N ALA A 38 12.88 5.07 -39.90
CA ALA A 38 12.88 3.87 -39.06
C ALA A 38 14.29 3.29 -38.85
N ALA A 39 14.61 2.96 -37.60
CA ALA A 39 15.77 2.14 -37.22
C ALA A 39 15.28 0.84 -36.57
N ALA A 40 15.88 -0.26 -36.99
CA ALA A 40 15.45 -1.63 -36.78
C ALA A 40 15.57 -2.13 -35.34
N ALA A 41 14.57 -2.90 -34.90
CA ALA A 41 14.61 -3.71 -33.67
C ALA A 41 15.36 -5.03 -33.91
N PRO A 42 16.22 -5.48 -32.97
CA PRO A 42 16.83 -6.81 -33.06
C PRO A 42 15.85 -7.90 -32.60
N THR A 43 15.79 -8.96 -33.40
CA THR A 43 15.01 -10.18 -33.21
C THR A 43 15.60 -11.09 -32.13
N ALA A 44 14.75 -11.57 -31.21
CA ALA A 44 15.11 -12.60 -30.23
C ALA A 44 15.01 -14.02 -30.84
N PRO A 45 15.92 -14.96 -30.52
CA PRO A 45 15.83 -16.35 -30.99
C PRO A 45 14.86 -17.19 -30.14
N PRO A 46 14.31 -18.30 -30.67
CA PRO A 46 13.34 -19.12 -29.96
C PRO A 46 14.03 -20.04 -28.95
N SER A 47 13.50 -20.10 -27.72
CA SER A 47 13.87 -21.11 -26.74
C SER A 47 12.83 -22.22 -26.68
N ASP A 48 13.17 -23.34 -27.33
CA ASP A 48 12.55 -24.64 -27.08
C ASP A 48 13.04 -25.17 -25.73
N THR A 49 12.17 -25.19 -24.71
CA THR A 49 12.27 -26.15 -23.61
C THR A 49 10.89 -26.40 -23.01
N ALA A 50 10.38 -27.62 -23.16
CA ALA A 50 9.18 -28.11 -22.51
C ALA A 50 9.39 -28.18 -20.98
N PRO A 51 8.39 -27.79 -20.15
CA PRO A 51 8.51 -27.97 -18.72
C PRO A 51 8.21 -29.42 -18.32
N ALA A 52 9.16 -30.02 -17.61
CA ALA A 52 9.00 -31.30 -16.94
C ALA A 52 7.95 -31.18 -15.81
N LYS A 53 6.96 -32.07 -15.85
CA LYS A 53 5.99 -32.29 -14.77
C LYS A 53 6.72 -32.65 -13.47
N ARG A 54 6.54 -31.84 -12.43
CA ARG A 54 6.75 -32.25 -11.03
C ARG A 54 5.46 -32.03 -10.24
N ALA A 55 5.02 -33.11 -9.62
CA ALA A 55 3.87 -33.17 -8.74
C ALA A 55 4.18 -32.46 -7.41
N HIS A 56 3.30 -31.54 -7.02
CA HIS A 56 3.19 -31.07 -5.64
C HIS A 56 2.22 -31.99 -4.88
N PRO A 57 2.52 -32.41 -3.64
CA PRO A 57 1.52 -32.98 -2.75
C PRO A 57 0.60 -31.86 -2.25
N GLY A 58 -0.71 -32.14 -2.25
CA GLY A 58 -1.77 -31.18 -1.99
C GLY A 58 -1.71 -30.53 -0.61
N ALA A 59 -1.91 -29.22 -0.62
CA ALA A 59 -2.52 -28.47 0.47
C ALA A 59 -3.85 -27.94 -0.09
N ASP A 60 -4.94 -28.56 0.36
CA ASP A 60 -6.30 -28.06 0.15
C ASP A 60 -6.48 -26.81 1.01
N ASP A 61 -6.26 -25.62 0.42
CA ASP A 61 -6.78 -24.38 0.99
C ASP A 61 -8.18 -24.12 0.42
N ALA A 62 -9.15 -24.56 1.20
CA ALA A 62 -10.53 -24.19 1.07
C ALA A 62 -10.71 -22.74 1.53
N ASP A 63 -10.49 -21.79 0.62
CA ASP A 63 -11.05 -20.44 0.73
C ASP A 63 -11.94 -20.15 -0.47
N ARG A 64 -13.05 -20.90 -0.55
CA ARG A 64 -14.23 -20.50 -1.32
C ARG A 64 -15.08 -19.58 -0.46
N GLY A 65 -14.64 -18.32 -0.36
CA GLY A 65 -15.45 -17.22 0.14
C GLY A 65 -16.67 -17.00 -0.75
N ILE A 66 -17.79 -17.54 -0.29
CA ILE A 66 -19.19 -17.35 -0.67
C ILE A 66 -19.42 -16.11 -1.55
N SER A 67 -19.81 -16.33 -2.81
CA SER A 67 -20.53 -15.35 -3.61
C SER A 67 -21.85 -15.04 -2.90
N ALA A 68 -21.91 -13.87 -2.25
CA ALA A 68 -23.18 -13.33 -1.79
C ALA A 68 -23.88 -12.77 -3.03
N SER A 69 -24.84 -13.53 -3.54
CA SER A 69 -25.83 -13.03 -4.49
C SER A 69 -26.58 -11.89 -3.81
N ILE A 70 -26.33 -10.66 -4.27
CA ILE A 70 -27.12 -9.50 -3.88
C ILE A 70 -28.45 -9.62 -4.64
N SER A 71 -29.49 -10.10 -3.96
CA SER A 71 -30.85 -10.07 -4.50
C SER A 71 -31.35 -8.63 -4.48
N SER A 72 -31.58 -8.07 -5.66
CA SER A 72 -32.21 -6.78 -5.87
C SER A 72 -33.73 -6.94 -5.87
N ASP A 73 -34.40 -6.49 -4.81
CA ASP A 73 -35.84 -6.20 -4.84
C ASP A 73 -36.06 -4.69 -4.60
N PRO A 74 -36.93 -4.02 -5.38
CA PRO A 74 -37.24 -2.62 -5.20
C PRO A 74 -38.43 -2.46 -4.24
N ASP A 75 -38.34 -1.56 -3.26
CA ASP A 75 -39.50 -1.11 -2.49
C ASP A 75 -39.66 0.40 -2.68
N ASP A 76 -40.86 0.73 -3.13
CA ASP A 76 -41.51 2.01 -3.42
C ASP A 76 -42.33 2.43 -2.18
N LEU A 77 -42.19 3.67 -1.68
CA LEU A 77 -43.09 4.24 -0.66
C LEU A 77 -43.09 5.77 -0.74
N SER A 78 -44.31 6.30 -0.82
CA SER A 78 -44.75 7.69 -0.96
C SER A 78 -44.73 8.51 0.35
N ASP A 79 -44.70 9.83 0.16
CA ASP A 79 -44.57 10.90 1.15
C ASP A 79 -45.85 11.25 1.94
N GLU A 80 -45.68 11.72 3.18
CA GLU A 80 -46.59 12.66 3.85
C GLU A 80 -45.77 13.71 4.64
N GLU A 81 -46.11 14.98 4.40
CA GLU A 81 -45.49 16.21 4.93
C GLU A 81 -45.90 16.55 6.37
N ASP A 82 -45.03 17.28 7.09
CA ASP A 82 -45.47 18.25 8.12
C ASP A 82 -44.43 19.36 8.37
N ALA A 83 -44.93 20.57 8.66
CA ALA A 83 -44.34 21.92 8.51
C ALA A 83 -43.30 22.38 9.59
N PRO A 84 -42.58 23.53 9.40
CA PRO A 84 -41.28 23.80 10.03
C PRO A 84 -41.30 24.74 11.26
N ALA A 85 -40.19 24.77 12.00
CA ALA A 85 -39.88 25.76 13.04
C ALA A 85 -38.48 26.38 12.81
N GLN A 86 -38.38 27.69 12.99
CA GLN A 86 -37.26 28.59 12.60
C GLN A 86 -35.96 28.46 13.44
N PRO A 87 -34.78 28.86 12.91
CA PRO A 87 -33.47 28.67 13.56
C PRO A 87 -32.90 29.93 14.25
N GLY A 88 -31.89 29.72 15.11
CA GLY A 88 -30.99 30.76 15.68
C GLY A 88 -29.54 30.58 15.20
N PRO A 89 -28.66 31.58 15.34
CA PRO A 89 -27.58 31.80 14.37
C PRO A 89 -26.17 31.27 14.74
N ASP A 90 -25.36 31.18 13.68
CA ASP A 90 -23.89 31.11 13.55
C ASP A 90 -23.20 29.72 13.53
N ALA A 91 -23.03 29.17 12.31
CA ALA A 91 -22.23 27.99 11.98
C ALA A 91 -21.42 28.17 10.66
N VAL A 92 -20.34 27.41 10.57
CA VAL A 92 -19.24 27.46 9.57
C VAL A 92 -19.73 27.20 8.13
N PRO A 93 -19.23 27.89 7.09
CA PRO A 93 -19.69 27.68 5.72
C PRO A 93 -19.30 26.28 5.22
N GLY A 94 -20.28 25.51 4.72
CA GLY A 94 -20.11 24.16 4.16
C GLY A 94 -20.81 23.02 4.92
N LEU A 95 -21.41 23.29 6.08
CA LEU A 95 -22.26 22.35 6.85
C LEU A 95 -23.50 23.05 7.41
N ASN A 96 -23.99 24.10 6.74
CA ASN A 96 -25.27 24.73 7.06
C ASN A 96 -26.34 24.25 6.09
N ASP A 97 -27.57 24.13 6.60
CA ASP A 97 -28.79 23.92 5.83
C ASP A 97 -29.07 25.14 4.92
N GLU A 98 -28.23 25.33 3.90
CA GLU A 98 -28.61 26.17 2.75
C GLU A 98 -29.61 25.35 1.93
N GLU A 99 -30.82 25.90 1.79
CA GLU A 99 -31.85 25.43 0.86
C GLU A 99 -31.30 25.58 -0.56
N GLU A 100 -30.53 24.60 -1.02
CA GLU A 100 -30.17 24.44 -2.43
C GLU A 100 -31.43 24.05 -3.22
N GLU A 101 -31.64 24.70 -4.37
CA GLU A 101 -32.75 24.47 -5.29
C GLU A 101 -33.09 22.98 -5.46
N GLU A 102 -34.33 22.60 -5.14
CA GLU A 102 -34.86 21.27 -5.39
C GLU A 102 -34.80 20.95 -6.88
N VAL A 103 -33.84 20.12 -7.28
CA VAL A 103 -33.80 19.50 -8.61
C VAL A 103 -35.02 18.57 -8.71
N PRO A 104 -35.95 18.78 -9.66
CA PRO A 104 -37.15 17.96 -9.77
C PRO A 104 -36.82 16.47 -9.94
N GLU A 105 -37.47 15.63 -9.14
CA GLU A 105 -37.12 14.22 -8.92
C GLU A 105 -37.37 13.29 -10.12
N GLU A 106 -38.14 13.73 -11.11
CA GLU A 106 -38.83 12.82 -12.04
C GLU A 106 -38.09 12.42 -13.34
N ASP A 107 -36.94 13.03 -13.72
CA ASP A 107 -36.35 12.78 -15.07
C ASP A 107 -34.86 12.39 -15.11
N ILE A 108 -34.26 11.87 -14.02
CA ILE A 108 -32.86 11.42 -14.07
C ILE A 108 -32.77 10.03 -14.72
N ASP A 109 -32.50 9.94 -16.02
CA ASP A 109 -32.14 8.69 -16.70
C ASP A 109 -30.65 8.35 -16.47
N PHE A 110 -30.40 7.21 -15.83
CA PHE A 110 -29.04 6.72 -15.56
C PHE A 110 -28.45 5.90 -16.71
N ASN A 111 -29.22 5.58 -17.76
CA ASN A 111 -28.77 4.71 -18.82
C ASN A 111 -27.56 5.29 -19.56
N ASP A 112 -27.61 6.57 -19.93
CA ASP A 112 -26.51 7.25 -20.62
C ASP A 112 -25.24 7.30 -19.75
N LEU A 113 -25.39 7.60 -18.46
CA LEU A 113 -24.29 7.62 -17.50
C LEU A 113 -23.64 6.23 -17.35
N ARG A 114 -24.43 5.15 -17.35
CA ARG A 114 -23.92 3.77 -17.30
C ARG A 114 -23.15 3.39 -18.56
N VAL A 115 -23.68 3.73 -19.74
CA VAL A 115 -23.02 3.47 -21.02
C VAL A 115 -21.69 4.23 -21.09
N GLN A 116 -21.70 5.50 -20.66
CA GLN A 116 -20.49 6.31 -20.60
C GLN A 116 -19.45 5.74 -19.63
N LEU A 117 -19.86 5.37 -18.40
CA LEU A 117 -18.97 4.79 -17.40
C LEU A 117 -18.36 3.47 -17.89
N MET A 118 -19.15 2.60 -18.52
CA MET A 118 -18.67 1.33 -19.06
C MET A 118 -17.63 1.55 -20.17
N ALA A 119 -17.87 2.51 -21.08
CA ALA A 119 -16.92 2.87 -22.12
C ALA A 119 -15.61 3.45 -21.54
N LEU A 120 -15.70 4.29 -20.50
CA LEU A 120 -14.54 4.84 -19.82
C LEU A 120 -13.75 3.78 -19.06
N GLN A 121 -14.42 2.83 -18.40
CA GLN A 121 -13.75 1.70 -17.73
C GLN A 121 -12.86 0.92 -18.70
N GLN A 122 -13.34 0.66 -19.93
CA GLN A 122 -12.54 -0.04 -20.93
C GLN A 122 -11.28 0.76 -21.30
N ARG A 123 -11.41 2.08 -21.48
CA ARG A 123 -10.26 2.97 -21.73
C ARG A 123 -9.29 3.01 -20.55
N ILE A 124 -9.79 3.06 -19.31
CA ILE A 124 -8.99 2.99 -18.09
C ILE A 124 -8.18 1.69 -18.04
N ARG A 125 -8.81 0.56 -18.42
CA ARG A 125 -8.15 -0.73 -18.51
C ARG A 125 -7.04 -0.74 -19.55
N ASP A 126 -7.33 -0.26 -20.76
CA ASP A 126 -6.37 -0.22 -21.87
C ASP A 126 -5.20 0.73 -21.59
N ALA A 127 -5.45 1.82 -20.85
CA ALA A 127 -4.44 2.74 -20.35
C ALA A 127 -3.63 2.18 -19.16
N GLY A 128 -4.04 1.04 -18.59
CA GLY A 128 -3.39 0.41 -17.45
C GLY A 128 -3.48 1.22 -16.16
N ILE A 129 -4.51 2.06 -15.99
CA ILE A 129 -4.66 2.92 -14.81
C ILE A 129 -5.31 2.12 -13.67
N PRO A 130 -4.61 1.87 -12.55
CA PRO A 130 -5.23 1.25 -11.38
C PRO A 130 -6.18 2.25 -10.69
N VAL A 131 -7.37 1.79 -10.27
CA VAL A 131 -8.37 2.65 -9.63
C VAL A 131 -8.82 2.09 -8.29
N VAL A 132 -8.84 2.92 -7.26
CA VAL A 132 -9.43 2.64 -5.96
C VAL A 132 -10.62 3.57 -5.76
N ILE A 133 -11.79 3.00 -5.43
CA ILE A 133 -12.97 3.76 -5.03
C ILE A 133 -13.39 3.33 -3.64
N VAL A 134 -13.50 4.29 -2.72
CA VAL A 134 -13.83 4.05 -1.32
C VAL A 134 -15.20 4.67 -1.00
N PHE A 135 -16.07 3.88 -0.37
CA PHE A 135 -17.35 4.34 0.16
C PHE A 135 -17.34 4.31 1.69
N GLU A 136 -17.29 5.50 2.28
CA GLU A 136 -17.43 5.75 3.71
C GLU A 136 -18.64 6.64 4.00
N GLY A 137 -18.93 6.87 5.28
CA GLY A 137 -20.09 7.66 5.70
C GLY A 137 -20.79 7.03 6.90
N TRP A 138 -21.89 7.66 7.32
CA TRP A 138 -22.68 7.20 8.47
C TRP A 138 -23.19 5.76 8.30
N ASP A 139 -23.43 5.10 9.41
CA ASP A 139 -24.14 3.83 9.39
C ASP A 139 -25.60 4.06 8.99
N ALA A 140 -26.13 3.15 8.16
CA ALA A 140 -27.38 3.30 7.41
C ALA A 140 -27.44 4.46 6.38
N SER A 141 -26.32 5.10 5.99
CA SER A 141 -26.31 6.12 4.91
C SER A 141 -26.55 5.58 3.50
N GLY A 142 -26.48 4.26 3.31
CA GLY A 142 -26.71 3.64 2.00
C GLY A 142 -25.44 3.36 1.19
N LYS A 143 -24.26 3.30 1.83
CA LYS A 143 -22.96 2.96 1.21
C LYS A 143 -23.05 1.80 0.21
N GLY A 144 -23.56 0.65 0.65
CA GLY A 144 -23.72 -0.53 -0.19
C GLY A 144 -24.73 -0.36 -1.33
N THR A 145 -25.77 0.46 -1.13
CA THR A 145 -26.76 0.79 -2.16
C THR A 145 -26.14 1.64 -3.26
N LEU A 146 -25.35 2.64 -2.89
CA LEU A 146 -24.66 3.52 -3.83
C LEU A 146 -23.59 2.76 -4.62
N LEU A 147 -22.79 1.91 -3.94
CA LEU A 147 -21.86 0.99 -4.60
C LEU A 147 -22.58 0.07 -5.58
N SER A 148 -23.72 -0.51 -5.18
CA SER A 148 -24.53 -1.39 -6.06
C SER A 148 -24.96 -0.65 -7.33
N LYS A 149 -25.29 0.64 -7.22
CA LYS A 149 -25.62 1.48 -8.38
C LYS A 149 -24.40 1.75 -9.25
N LEU A 150 -23.23 2.02 -8.68
CA LEU A 150 -22.01 2.19 -9.45
C LEU A 150 -21.69 0.96 -10.31
N ILE A 151 -21.75 -0.24 -9.71
CA ILE A 151 -21.39 -1.47 -10.41
C ILE A 151 -22.39 -1.86 -11.51
N GLU A 152 -23.63 -1.36 -11.48
CA GLU A 152 -24.59 -1.50 -12.60
C GLU A 152 -24.08 -0.82 -13.88
N GLY A 153 -23.15 0.15 -13.76
CA GLY A 153 -22.50 0.84 -14.89
C GLY A 153 -21.08 0.35 -15.20
N LEU A 154 -20.62 -0.75 -14.60
CA LEU A 154 -19.28 -1.29 -14.79
C LEU A 154 -19.32 -2.75 -15.28
N ASP A 155 -18.37 -3.12 -16.13
CA ASP A 155 -18.09 -4.51 -16.49
C ASP A 155 -17.53 -5.27 -15.27
N PRO A 156 -18.18 -6.37 -14.83
CA PRO A 156 -17.78 -7.14 -13.65
C PRO A 156 -16.42 -7.81 -13.75
N ARG A 157 -15.84 -7.94 -14.96
CA ARG A 157 -14.49 -8.49 -15.15
C ARG A 157 -13.39 -7.45 -14.87
N GLY A 158 -13.76 -6.19 -14.66
CA GLY A 158 -12.83 -5.08 -14.46
C GLY A 158 -12.76 -4.53 -13.05
N TYR A 159 -13.52 -5.10 -12.11
CA TYR A 159 -13.49 -4.66 -10.73
C TYR A 159 -13.51 -5.82 -9.73
N GLN A 160 -13.13 -5.52 -8.50
CA GLN A 160 -13.34 -6.36 -7.33
C GLN A 160 -13.99 -5.53 -6.23
N VAL A 161 -14.95 -6.12 -5.51
CA VAL A 161 -15.65 -5.46 -4.39
C VAL A 161 -15.17 -6.07 -3.09
N TYR A 162 -14.68 -5.22 -2.19
CA TYR A 162 -14.24 -5.58 -0.85
C TYR A 162 -15.18 -4.96 0.19
N ALA A 163 -15.98 -5.81 0.83
CA ALA A 163 -16.76 -5.42 2.00
C ALA A 163 -15.90 -5.60 3.25
N ILE A 164 -15.21 -4.53 3.66
CA ILE A 164 -14.26 -4.59 4.77
C ILE A 164 -15.02 -4.54 6.11
N ASN A 165 -15.11 -5.70 6.73
CA ASN A 165 -15.62 -5.86 8.08
C ASN A 165 -14.50 -5.76 9.13
N SER A 166 -14.88 -5.95 10.40
CA SER A 166 -13.93 -6.14 11.49
C SER A 166 -12.87 -7.21 11.13
N PRO A 167 -11.58 -7.00 11.48
CA PRO A 167 -10.52 -7.95 11.17
C PRO A 167 -10.86 -9.36 11.65
N SER A 168 -10.69 -10.33 10.76
CA SER A 168 -10.78 -11.76 11.07
C SER A 168 -9.67 -12.19 12.04
N GLU A 169 -9.74 -13.41 12.56
CA GLU A 169 -8.63 -13.97 13.37
C GLU A 169 -7.33 -14.00 12.57
N HIS A 170 -7.41 -14.36 11.28
CA HIS A 170 -6.29 -14.34 10.36
C HIS A 170 -5.71 -12.92 10.19
N ASP A 171 -6.55 -11.91 9.95
CA ASP A 171 -6.09 -10.52 9.76
C ASP A 171 -5.34 -9.99 10.99
N ARG A 172 -5.77 -10.38 12.20
CA ARG A 172 -5.14 -9.96 13.47
C ARG A 172 -3.75 -10.54 13.69
N GLN A 173 -3.34 -11.52 12.88
CA GLN A 173 -1.99 -12.04 12.89
C GLN A 173 -1.00 -11.17 12.12
N TYR A 174 -1.45 -10.16 11.38
CA TYR A 174 -0.59 -9.31 10.55
C TYR A 174 -0.64 -7.83 10.98
N PRO A 175 0.27 -6.99 10.47
CA PRO A 175 0.14 -5.54 10.61
C PRO A 175 -1.21 -5.06 10.05
N PRO A 176 -1.90 -4.10 10.71
CA PRO A 176 -3.25 -3.69 10.33
C PRO A 176 -3.42 -3.28 8.87
N MET A 177 -2.42 -2.60 8.30
CA MET A 177 -2.48 -2.11 6.94
C MET A 177 -2.30 -3.19 5.87
N ARG A 178 -1.71 -4.34 6.20
CA ARG A 178 -1.45 -5.42 5.24
C ARG A 178 -2.71 -5.84 4.48
N ARG A 179 -3.84 -5.98 5.19
CA ARG A 179 -5.12 -6.41 4.60
C ARG A 179 -5.61 -5.46 3.50
N TYR A 180 -5.24 -4.18 3.55
CA TYR A 180 -5.61 -3.20 2.54
C TYR A 180 -4.62 -3.22 1.39
N TRP A 181 -3.32 -3.27 1.69
CA TRP A 181 -2.25 -3.38 0.70
C TRP A 181 -2.48 -4.55 -0.25
N VAL A 182 -2.84 -5.74 0.24
CA VAL A 182 -3.05 -6.92 -0.62
C VAL A 182 -4.29 -6.82 -1.53
N HIS A 183 -5.21 -5.90 -1.23
CA HIS A 183 -6.44 -5.67 -2.00
C HIS A 183 -6.36 -4.46 -2.93
N THR A 184 -5.21 -3.80 -3.05
CA THR A 184 -5.03 -2.73 -4.02
C THR A 184 -5.11 -3.28 -5.45
N PRO A 185 -5.63 -2.49 -6.41
CA PRO A 185 -5.85 -2.95 -7.77
C PRO A 185 -4.53 -3.21 -8.52
N ALA A 186 -4.57 -4.17 -9.44
CA ALA A 186 -3.60 -4.23 -10.52
C ALA A 186 -3.87 -3.13 -11.56
N ALA A 187 -2.86 -2.79 -12.37
CA ALA A 187 -2.96 -1.86 -13.49
C ALA A 187 -4.17 -2.19 -14.37
N GLY A 188 -5.01 -1.17 -14.61
CA GLY A 188 -6.23 -1.27 -15.41
C GLY A 188 -7.44 -1.92 -14.71
N ASN A 189 -7.31 -2.35 -13.45
CA ASN A 189 -8.41 -2.88 -12.65
C ASN A 189 -8.89 -1.87 -11.60
N ILE A 190 -10.12 -2.07 -11.13
CA ILE A 190 -10.77 -1.25 -10.12
C ILE A 190 -10.95 -2.06 -8.83
N SER A 191 -10.58 -1.48 -7.68
CA SER A 191 -10.91 -2.01 -6.35
C SER A 191 -11.93 -1.11 -5.67
N LEU A 192 -13.11 -1.65 -5.37
CA LEU A 192 -14.22 -0.97 -4.74
C LEU A 192 -14.29 -1.37 -3.27
N PHE A 193 -14.10 -0.43 -2.36
CA PHE A 193 -14.15 -0.67 -0.92
C PHE A 193 -15.47 -0.16 -0.33
N CYS A 194 -16.30 -1.08 0.16
CA CYS A 194 -17.45 -0.74 1.01
C CYS A 194 -16.98 -0.76 2.45
N SER A 195 -16.71 0.42 2.99
CA SER A 195 -15.76 0.64 4.09
C SER A 195 -14.33 0.19 3.78
N SER A 196 -13.34 0.85 4.39
CA SER A 196 -11.92 0.64 4.13
C SER A 196 -11.07 0.84 5.40
N TRP A 197 -9.81 1.25 5.23
CA TRP A 197 -8.89 1.65 6.29
C TRP A 197 -9.42 2.76 7.20
N TYR A 198 -10.40 3.57 6.76
CA TYR A 198 -11.04 4.59 7.60
C TYR A 198 -11.86 3.99 8.76
N ARG A 199 -12.22 2.70 8.72
CA ARG A 199 -12.81 2.02 9.89
C ARG A 199 -11.89 2.04 11.11
N GLU A 200 -10.57 2.07 10.93
CA GLU A 200 -9.63 2.16 12.04
C GLU A 200 -9.73 3.51 12.78
N VAL A 201 -10.10 4.58 12.06
CA VAL A 201 -10.38 5.90 12.63
C VAL A 201 -11.69 5.88 13.42
N ALA A 202 -12.76 5.30 12.84
CA ALA A 202 -14.06 5.21 13.50
C ALA A 202 -14.00 4.38 14.81
N LYS A 203 -13.26 3.26 14.81
CA LYS A 203 -13.04 2.41 16.00
C LYS A 203 -12.40 3.17 17.16
N ALA A 204 -11.51 4.11 16.88
CA ALA A 204 -10.77 4.85 17.91
C ALA A 204 -11.67 5.70 18.83
N LEU A 205 -12.92 5.97 18.44
CA LEU A 205 -13.92 6.61 19.32
C LEU A 205 -14.66 5.63 20.23
N TYR A 206 -14.88 4.39 19.78
CA TYR A 206 -15.62 3.39 20.54
C TYR A 206 -14.78 2.79 21.68
N GLU A 207 -13.46 2.74 21.52
CA GLU A 207 -12.54 2.19 22.53
C GLU A 207 -11.98 3.32 23.42
N SER A 208 -12.40 3.36 24.70
CA SER A 208 -12.10 4.47 25.62
C SER A 208 -10.60 4.77 25.82
N LYS A 209 -10.27 6.07 25.98
CA LYS A 209 -9.06 6.71 26.56
C LYS A 209 -7.65 6.35 26.02
N ALA A 210 -7.46 5.38 25.13
CA ALA A 210 -6.20 5.18 24.39
C ALA A 210 -6.05 6.13 23.18
N SER A 211 -6.77 7.27 23.20
CA SER A 211 -7.64 7.69 22.09
C SER A 211 -7.11 8.75 21.13
N ARG A 212 -5.90 9.29 21.32
CA ARG A 212 -5.31 10.28 20.38
C ARG A 212 -4.07 9.78 19.66
N LYS A 213 -3.19 9.05 20.35
CA LYS A 213 -1.96 8.52 19.74
C LYS A 213 -2.28 7.48 18.65
N ARG A 214 -3.17 6.53 18.95
CA ARG A 214 -3.63 5.53 17.95
C ARG A 214 -4.36 6.20 16.79
N LEU A 215 -5.17 7.23 17.06
CA LEU A 215 -5.89 7.96 16.03
C LEU A 215 -4.93 8.73 15.10
N ASN A 216 -3.94 9.44 15.65
CA ASN A 216 -2.88 10.09 14.85
C ASN A 216 -2.10 9.06 14.02
N GLN A 217 -1.76 7.92 14.62
CA GLN A 217 -1.09 6.83 13.93
C GLN A 217 -1.95 6.30 12.77
N ALA A 218 -3.27 6.13 12.96
CA ALA A 218 -4.17 5.71 11.90
C ALA A 218 -4.19 6.73 10.75
N TYR A 219 -4.25 8.04 11.04
CA TYR A 219 -4.16 9.05 9.98
C TYR A 219 -2.82 8.98 9.22
N HIS A 220 -1.71 8.77 9.92
CA HIS A 220 -0.40 8.63 9.28
C HIS A 220 -0.36 7.38 8.37
N GLU A 221 -0.87 6.24 8.83
CA GLU A 221 -0.99 5.00 8.05
C GLU A 221 -1.85 5.18 6.79
N ILE A 222 -2.99 5.87 6.93
CA ILE A 222 -3.91 6.14 5.82
C ILE A 222 -3.26 7.03 4.77
N VAL A 223 -2.71 8.17 5.18
CA VAL A 223 -2.04 9.10 4.26
C VAL A 223 -0.81 8.44 3.64
N ASN A 224 -0.10 7.60 4.39
CA ASN A 224 1.03 6.84 3.88
C ASN A 224 0.61 5.87 2.75
N LEU A 225 -0.46 5.11 2.94
CA LEU A 225 -0.98 4.23 1.89
C LEU A 225 -1.42 5.02 0.66
N GLU A 226 -2.28 6.04 0.85
CA GLU A 226 -2.89 6.79 -0.24
C GLU A 226 -1.84 7.57 -1.04
N SER A 227 -0.89 8.24 -0.38
CA SER A 227 0.17 8.99 -1.07
C SER A 227 1.10 8.10 -1.89
N GLN A 228 1.43 6.90 -1.41
CA GLN A 228 2.25 5.94 -2.16
C GLN A 228 1.51 5.41 -3.39
N LEU A 229 0.24 5.03 -3.23
CA LEU A 229 -0.59 4.58 -4.35
C LEU A 229 -0.78 5.68 -5.40
N ALA A 230 -1.05 6.91 -4.95
CA ALA A 230 -1.16 8.07 -5.84
C ALA A 230 0.17 8.37 -6.56
N ALA A 231 1.30 8.36 -5.85
CA ALA A 231 2.63 8.59 -6.43
C ALA A 231 3.04 7.55 -7.50
N ASP A 232 2.50 6.34 -7.40
CA ASP A 232 2.70 5.26 -8.37
C ASP A 232 1.65 5.25 -9.50
N GLY A 233 0.69 6.18 -9.46
CA GLY A 233 -0.30 6.42 -10.52
C GLY A 233 -1.63 5.72 -10.34
N THR A 234 -2.01 5.38 -9.10
CA THR A 234 -3.35 4.92 -8.76
C THR A 234 -4.31 6.09 -8.66
N LEU A 235 -5.43 6.04 -9.37
CA LEU A 235 -6.54 6.97 -9.21
C LEU A 235 -7.34 6.60 -7.96
N ILE A 236 -7.44 7.51 -6.99
CA ILE A 236 -8.16 7.28 -5.72
C ILE A 236 -9.36 8.23 -5.65
N ILE A 237 -10.57 7.66 -5.58
CA ILE A 237 -11.83 8.39 -5.46
C ILE A 237 -12.48 8.00 -4.11
N LYS A 238 -12.79 8.98 -3.25
CA LYS A 238 -13.35 8.70 -1.91
C LYS A 238 -14.69 9.40 -1.74
N PHE A 239 -15.73 8.64 -1.41
CA PHE A 239 -17.06 9.15 -1.14
C PHE A 239 -17.37 9.08 0.36
N PHE A 240 -17.84 10.18 0.93
CA PHE A 240 -18.42 10.22 2.27
C PHE A 240 -19.92 10.48 2.19
N LEU A 241 -20.75 9.48 2.52
CA LEU A 241 -22.20 9.62 2.49
C LEU A 241 -22.69 10.23 3.81
N HIS A 242 -23.11 11.49 3.74
CA HIS A 242 -23.68 12.25 4.85
C HIS A 242 -25.20 12.05 4.94
N ILE A 243 -25.72 11.91 6.17
CA ILE A 243 -27.15 12.01 6.50
C ILE A 243 -27.32 12.67 7.86
N PRO A 244 -28.37 13.49 8.07
CA PRO A 244 -28.68 14.06 9.37
C PRO A 244 -28.98 12.99 10.43
N ARG A 245 -28.76 13.32 11.72
CA ARG A 245 -29.06 12.44 12.86
C ARG A 245 -30.49 11.89 12.85
N LYS A 246 -31.47 12.73 12.52
CA LYS A 246 -32.89 12.36 12.44
C LYS A 246 -33.11 11.31 11.35
N GLU A 247 -32.49 11.52 10.19
CA GLU A 247 -32.59 10.62 9.05
C GLU A 247 -31.92 9.27 9.33
N GLN A 248 -30.73 9.28 9.95
CA GLN A 248 -30.07 8.06 10.41
C GLN A 248 -30.97 7.25 11.34
N LYS A 249 -31.56 7.90 12.35
CA LYS A 249 -32.49 7.26 13.29
C LYS A 249 -33.70 6.67 12.56
N ARG A 250 -34.28 7.39 11.58
CA ARG A 250 -35.40 6.90 10.75
C ARG A 250 -35.01 5.61 10.01
N ARG A 251 -33.85 5.61 9.34
CA ARG A 251 -33.35 4.45 8.57
C ARG A 251 -33.04 3.25 9.45
N LEU A 252 -32.41 3.45 10.62
CA LEU A 252 -32.13 2.36 11.56
C LEU A 252 -33.41 1.69 12.05
N LYS A 253 -34.43 2.47 12.44
CA LYS A 253 -35.75 1.92 12.82
C LYS A 253 -36.39 1.13 11.68
N ALA A 254 -36.35 1.66 10.46
CA ALA A 254 -36.92 0.99 9.29
C ALA A 254 -36.22 -0.36 9.00
N LEU A 255 -34.89 -0.40 9.15
CA LEU A 255 -34.12 -1.63 9.00
C LEU A 255 -34.42 -2.66 10.09
N GLU A 256 -34.63 -2.24 11.34
CA GLU A 256 -34.98 -3.15 12.46
C GLU A 256 -36.42 -3.70 12.37
N ALA A 257 -37.33 -2.92 11.79
CA ALA A 257 -38.73 -3.30 11.64
C ALA A 257 -38.91 -4.53 10.75
N LYS A 258 -38.10 -4.67 9.69
CA LYS A 258 -38.17 -5.80 8.76
C LYS A 258 -37.28 -6.96 9.22
N LYS A 259 -37.84 -8.18 9.29
CA LYS A 259 -37.10 -9.41 9.70
C LYS A 259 -35.88 -9.69 8.81
N SER A 260 -35.99 -9.40 7.51
CA SER A 260 -34.94 -9.62 6.50
C SER A 260 -33.75 -8.66 6.61
N THR A 261 -33.91 -7.52 7.27
CA THR A 261 -32.86 -6.48 7.34
C THR A 261 -32.39 -6.19 8.76
N ARG A 262 -33.08 -6.68 9.80
CA ARG A 262 -32.72 -6.42 11.21
C ARG A 262 -31.27 -6.79 11.54
N TRP A 263 -30.73 -7.85 10.94
CA TRP A 263 -29.34 -8.28 11.14
C TRP A 263 -28.31 -7.25 10.67
N ARG A 264 -28.71 -6.28 9.83
CA ARG A 264 -27.86 -5.20 9.32
C ARG A 264 -27.64 -4.08 10.34
N VAL A 265 -28.43 -4.03 11.41
CA VAL A 265 -28.34 -3.02 12.46
C VAL A 265 -27.61 -3.61 13.65
N GLN A 266 -26.51 -2.98 14.02
CA GLN A 266 -25.65 -3.34 15.15
C GLN A 266 -25.81 -2.33 16.30
N LYS A 267 -25.31 -2.67 17.48
CA LYS A 267 -25.40 -1.77 18.65
C LYS A 267 -24.59 -0.50 18.44
N GLU A 268 -23.48 -0.63 17.72
CA GLU A 268 -22.57 0.44 17.35
C GLU A 268 -23.26 1.49 16.48
N ASP A 269 -24.20 1.09 15.62
CA ASP A 269 -24.96 2.03 14.77
C ASP A 269 -25.84 2.97 15.61
N TRP A 270 -26.47 2.43 16.65
CA TRP A 270 -27.26 3.23 17.60
C TRP A 270 -26.37 4.12 18.46
N TYR A 271 -25.21 3.63 18.90
CA TYR A 271 -24.23 4.43 19.63
C TYR A 271 -23.75 5.63 18.78
N GLN A 272 -23.48 5.41 17.49
CA GLN A 272 -23.15 6.49 16.55
C GLN A 272 -24.26 7.53 16.46
N ASN A 273 -25.53 7.12 16.45
CA ASN A 273 -26.67 8.04 16.43
C ASN A 273 -26.86 8.81 17.75
N GLU A 274 -26.60 8.15 18.89
CA GLU A 274 -26.65 8.77 20.22
C GLU A 274 -25.54 9.82 20.41
N HIS A 275 -24.34 9.51 19.92
CA HIS A 275 -23.14 10.35 19.97
C HIS A 275 -22.84 11.11 18.66
N TYR A 276 -23.88 11.42 17.87
CA TYR A 276 -23.75 11.96 16.52
C TYR A 276 -22.77 13.14 16.41
N GLU A 277 -22.86 14.13 17.31
CA GLU A 277 -21.98 15.32 17.29
C GLU A 277 -20.49 14.99 17.49
N GLU A 278 -20.18 13.93 18.24
CA GLU A 278 -18.81 13.49 18.45
C GLU A 278 -18.25 12.80 17.19
N PHE A 279 -19.07 11.98 16.54
CA PHE A 279 -18.72 11.35 15.27
C PHE A 279 -18.61 12.35 14.14
N LEU A 280 -19.49 13.37 14.09
CA LEU A 280 -19.41 14.44 13.11
C LEU A 280 -18.06 15.15 13.16
N ARG A 281 -17.62 15.59 14.36
CA ARG A 281 -16.30 16.21 14.56
C ARG A 281 -15.13 15.29 14.18
N LEU A 282 -15.26 13.98 14.42
CA LEU A 282 -14.25 13.01 13.99
C LEU A 282 -14.21 12.90 12.47
N PHE A 283 -15.35 12.78 11.81
CA PHE A 283 -15.42 12.67 10.36
C PHE A 283 -14.91 13.94 9.68
N ASP A 284 -15.22 15.13 10.19
CA ASP A 284 -14.64 16.40 9.72
C ASP A 284 -13.12 16.38 9.82
N THR A 285 -12.59 15.95 10.97
CA THR A 285 -11.14 15.84 11.18
C THR A 285 -10.52 14.79 10.25
N MET A 286 -11.20 13.67 10.04
CA MET A 286 -10.76 12.59 9.16
C MET A 286 -10.65 13.08 7.71
N ILE A 287 -11.70 13.70 7.20
CA ILE A 287 -11.73 14.26 5.85
C ILE A 287 -10.64 15.32 5.73
N ALA A 288 -10.58 16.29 6.64
CA ALA A 288 -9.60 17.37 6.59
C ALA A 288 -8.13 16.88 6.62
N ARG A 289 -7.83 15.81 7.35
CA ARG A 289 -6.47 15.26 7.46
C ARG A 289 -6.07 14.31 6.33
N THR A 290 -7.03 13.86 5.54
CA THR A 290 -6.80 12.85 4.49
C THR A 290 -7.27 13.32 3.11
N HIS A 291 -7.72 14.56 2.98
CA HIS A 291 -8.03 15.19 1.70
C HIS A 291 -6.78 15.87 1.13
N PHE A 292 -6.33 15.45 -0.05
CA PHE A 292 -5.18 16.05 -0.74
C PHE A 292 -5.20 15.72 -2.23
N ASP A 293 -4.42 16.45 -3.03
CA ASP A 293 -4.30 16.22 -4.47
C ASP A 293 -3.71 14.83 -4.76
N GLY A 294 -4.51 13.97 -5.39
CA GLY A 294 -4.21 12.55 -5.60
C GLY A 294 -5.10 11.59 -4.78
N ALA A 295 -5.81 12.10 -3.77
CA ALA A 295 -6.84 11.35 -3.05
C ALA A 295 -7.91 12.31 -2.48
N LEU A 296 -8.83 12.75 -3.34
CA LEU A 296 -9.89 13.70 -2.98
C LEU A 296 -11.06 13.01 -2.28
N TRP A 297 -11.67 13.74 -1.35
CA TRP A 297 -12.95 13.38 -0.73
C TRP A 297 -14.11 14.12 -1.41
N HIS A 298 -15.17 13.37 -1.69
CA HIS A 298 -16.45 13.88 -2.16
C HIS A 298 -17.52 13.57 -1.11
N VAL A 299 -18.06 14.61 -0.47
CA VAL A 299 -19.13 14.47 0.51
C VAL A 299 -20.47 14.51 -0.23
N LEU A 300 -21.24 13.43 -0.12
CA LEU A 300 -22.53 13.30 -0.79
C LEU A 300 -23.65 13.31 0.25
N ARG A 301 -24.62 14.22 0.11
CA ARG A 301 -25.88 14.15 0.83
C ARG A 301 -26.69 12.98 0.28
N SER A 302 -27.03 12.02 1.15
CA SER A 302 -27.67 10.77 0.75
C SER A 302 -29.13 10.65 1.21
N ASP A 303 -29.71 11.77 1.67
CA ASP A 303 -31.14 11.97 1.90
C ASP A 303 -31.93 11.91 0.58
N ASN A 304 -31.48 12.59 -0.48
CA ASN A 304 -32.02 12.41 -1.83
C ASN A 304 -31.22 11.35 -2.62
N ARG A 305 -31.83 10.18 -2.82
CA ARG A 305 -31.14 9.02 -3.41
C ARG A 305 -30.81 9.20 -4.89
N ARG A 306 -31.70 9.77 -5.70
CA ARG A 306 -31.49 9.88 -7.16
C ARG A 306 -30.40 10.90 -7.48
N VAL A 307 -30.44 12.06 -6.80
CA VAL A 307 -29.41 13.11 -6.92
C VAL A 307 -28.05 12.59 -6.46
N CYS A 308 -27.99 11.91 -5.31
CA CYS A 308 -26.76 11.30 -4.80
C CYS A 308 -26.14 10.29 -5.80
N ILE A 309 -26.96 9.44 -6.43
CA ILE A 309 -26.50 8.49 -7.46
C ILE A 309 -25.95 9.24 -8.68
N LYS A 310 -26.65 10.29 -9.15
CA LYS A 310 -26.20 11.10 -10.28
C LYS A 310 -24.86 11.77 -9.99
N GLN A 311 -24.73 12.43 -8.84
CA GLN A 311 -23.48 13.08 -8.41
C GLN A 311 -22.31 12.09 -8.36
N MET A 312 -22.53 10.88 -7.81
CA MET A 312 -21.51 9.83 -7.83
C MET A 312 -21.09 9.47 -9.26
N TYR A 313 -22.02 9.26 -10.18
CA TYR A 313 -21.68 8.97 -11.58
C TYR A 313 -20.88 10.12 -12.20
N ASP A 314 -21.34 11.37 -12.06
CA ASP A 314 -20.67 12.55 -12.61
C ASP A 314 -19.21 12.62 -12.12
N ILE A 315 -18.99 12.45 -10.81
CA ILE A 315 -17.65 12.46 -10.19
C ILE A 315 -16.75 11.34 -10.73
N VAL A 316 -17.27 10.10 -10.81
CA VAL A 316 -16.45 8.98 -11.30
C VAL A 316 -16.12 9.15 -12.78
N ILE A 317 -17.08 9.60 -13.58
CA ILE A 317 -16.92 9.85 -15.01
C ILE A 317 -15.89 10.95 -15.25
N GLU A 318 -16.00 12.07 -14.54
CA GLU A 318 -15.05 13.19 -14.61
C GLU A 318 -13.64 12.73 -14.20
N ALA A 319 -13.50 12.05 -13.06
CA ALA A 319 -12.21 11.51 -12.61
C ALA A 319 -11.58 10.53 -13.61
N PHE A 320 -12.38 9.70 -14.28
CA PHE A 320 -11.88 8.78 -15.32
C PHE A 320 -11.45 9.55 -16.57
N GLN A 321 -12.19 10.58 -16.97
CA GLN A 321 -11.81 11.43 -18.09
C GLN A 321 -10.52 12.17 -17.81
N ASP A 322 -10.36 12.75 -16.61
CA ASP A 322 -9.15 13.44 -16.17
C ASP A 322 -7.94 12.52 -16.21
N ALA A 323 -8.04 11.35 -15.57
CA ALA A 323 -6.94 10.39 -15.54
C ALA A 323 -6.53 9.90 -16.94
N LEU A 324 -7.50 9.77 -17.86
CA LEU A 324 -7.21 9.44 -19.26
C LEU A 324 -6.55 10.60 -20.01
N ARG A 325 -7.03 11.84 -19.81
CA ARG A 325 -6.43 13.04 -20.41
C ARG A 325 -4.98 13.20 -19.97
N ASP A 326 -4.70 13.04 -18.68
CA ASP A 326 -3.35 13.13 -18.13
C ASP A 326 -2.44 12.05 -18.74
N ARG A 327 -2.94 10.82 -18.84
CA ARG A 327 -2.21 9.70 -19.45
C ARG A 327 -1.92 9.95 -20.93
N GLU A 328 -2.88 10.47 -21.69
CA GLU A 328 -2.76 10.82 -23.10
C GLU A 328 -1.79 11.99 -23.32
N ALA A 329 -1.76 12.96 -22.40
CA ALA A 329 -0.79 14.06 -22.38
C ALA A 329 0.63 13.62 -21.94
N GLY A 330 0.80 12.36 -21.52
CA GLY A 330 2.07 11.83 -21.03
C GLY A 330 2.45 12.32 -19.62
N LEU A 331 1.52 12.96 -18.91
CA LEU A 331 1.71 13.36 -17.52
C LEU A 331 1.84 12.12 -16.65
N ARG A 332 2.89 12.08 -15.82
CA ARG A 332 3.12 11.00 -14.87
C ARG A 332 2.62 11.41 -13.50
N ALA A 333 2.24 10.42 -12.70
CA ALA A 333 1.70 10.64 -11.37
C ALA A 333 2.66 11.36 -10.40
N TRP A 334 3.97 11.28 -10.66
CA TRP A 334 4.99 12.00 -9.89
C TRP A 334 5.30 13.40 -10.42
N ASP A 335 4.68 13.83 -11.52
CA ASP A 335 4.75 15.20 -12.02
C ASP A 335 3.77 16.11 -11.24
N THR A 336 2.89 15.52 -10.41
CA THR A 336 1.93 16.22 -9.57
C THR A 336 2.60 16.74 -8.28
N PRO A 337 2.60 18.06 -8.03
CA PRO A 337 3.46 18.68 -7.01
C PRO A 337 2.96 18.58 -5.56
N PHE A 338 1.76 18.03 -5.31
CA PHE A 338 1.04 18.25 -4.04
C PHE A 338 0.69 16.97 -3.26
N LEU A 339 1.64 16.04 -3.15
CA LEU A 339 1.50 14.95 -2.18
C LEU A 339 1.67 15.47 -0.74
N PRO A 340 0.86 15.00 0.21
CA PRO A 340 0.90 15.45 1.59
C PRO A 340 2.26 15.12 2.18
N HIS A 341 2.81 16.07 2.95
CA HIS A 341 4.00 15.79 3.74
C HIS A 341 3.65 14.81 4.85
N VAL A 342 4.03 13.54 4.65
CA VAL A 342 4.07 12.56 5.74
C VAL A 342 5.41 12.74 6.44
N GLU A 343 5.42 12.81 7.77
CA GLU A 343 6.64 13.01 8.56
C GLU A 343 7.76 12.10 8.06
N ASN A 344 8.83 12.73 7.55
CA ASN A 344 9.97 11.98 7.04
C ASN A 344 10.72 11.34 8.20
N ILE A 345 10.85 10.02 8.15
CA ILE A 345 11.65 9.27 9.11
C ILE A 345 13.11 9.66 8.88
N THR A 346 13.69 10.35 9.85
CA THR A 346 15.07 10.85 9.72
C THR A 346 16.05 9.68 9.84
N PRO A 347 16.86 9.41 8.80
CA PRO A 347 17.89 8.40 8.89
C PRO A 347 18.96 8.80 9.89
N VAL A 348 19.50 7.81 10.60
CA VAL A 348 20.69 7.95 11.44
C VAL A 348 21.90 7.81 10.55
N THR A 349 22.86 8.73 10.66
CA THR A 349 24.11 8.73 9.88
C THR A 349 24.77 7.37 9.89
N PHE A 350 25.19 6.91 8.70
CA PHE A 350 25.81 5.61 8.52
C PHE A 350 27.25 5.78 7.99
N PRO A 351 28.23 4.99 8.47
CA PRO A 351 29.59 5.03 7.92
C PRO A 351 29.62 4.59 6.45
N GLN A 352 30.50 5.18 5.64
CA GLN A 352 30.70 4.75 4.26
C GLN A 352 31.24 3.31 4.22
N LEU A 353 30.86 2.54 3.20
CA LEU A 353 31.27 1.13 3.06
C LEU A 353 32.79 0.93 3.08
N GLU A 354 33.54 1.85 2.48
CA GLU A 354 35.01 1.82 2.44
C GLU A 354 35.66 1.87 3.84
N THR A 355 34.93 2.35 4.86
CA THR A 355 35.44 2.44 6.24
C THR A 355 35.37 1.11 7.00
N PHE A 356 34.65 0.11 6.47
CA PHE A 356 34.56 -1.21 7.08
C PHE A 356 35.75 -2.06 6.67
N ASP A 357 36.53 -2.51 7.64
CA ASP A 357 37.63 -3.46 7.41
C ASP A 357 37.07 -4.84 7.02
N PRO A 358 37.24 -5.29 5.77
CA PRO A 358 36.66 -6.55 5.32
C PRO A 358 37.36 -7.78 5.92
N GLU A 359 38.57 -7.63 6.46
CA GLU A 359 39.40 -8.72 7.00
C GLU A 359 39.16 -8.95 8.49
N GLN A 360 37.95 -9.44 8.81
CA GLN A 360 37.62 -9.85 10.17
C GLN A 360 37.99 -11.32 10.44
N ALA A 361 38.81 -11.52 11.48
CA ALA A 361 39.18 -12.85 11.97
C ALA A 361 38.19 -13.36 13.03
N LEU A 362 38.08 -14.69 13.10
CA LEU A 362 37.40 -15.34 14.21
C LEU A 362 38.28 -15.31 15.46
N THR A 363 37.72 -14.88 16.57
CA THR A 363 38.37 -14.96 17.89
C THR A 363 38.24 -16.37 18.50
N ASP A 364 37.10 -17.03 18.27
CA ASP A 364 36.75 -18.32 18.83
C ASP A 364 36.71 -19.43 17.76
N PRO A 365 36.93 -20.71 18.15
CA PRO A 365 36.70 -21.84 17.27
C PRO A 365 35.27 -21.82 16.69
N TYR A 366 35.18 -21.78 15.36
CA TYR A 366 33.93 -21.56 14.63
C TYR A 366 32.81 -22.53 15.02
N LYS A 367 33.09 -23.84 15.07
CA LYS A 367 32.08 -24.88 15.29
C LYS A 367 31.40 -24.72 16.67
N PRO A 368 32.13 -24.71 17.80
CA PRO A 368 31.51 -24.44 19.11
C PRO A 368 30.71 -23.15 19.19
N ALA A 369 31.22 -22.06 18.58
CA ALA A 369 30.54 -20.77 18.60
C ALA A 369 29.20 -20.81 17.86
N VAL A 370 29.17 -21.42 16.67
CA VAL A 370 27.93 -21.62 15.90
C VAL A 370 26.95 -22.51 16.64
N ASP A 371 27.40 -23.64 17.19
CA ASP A 371 26.52 -24.57 17.91
C ASP A 371 25.86 -23.89 19.13
N LYS A 372 26.61 -23.05 19.85
CA LYS A 372 26.09 -22.26 20.98
C LYS A 372 25.05 -21.23 20.50
N ALA A 373 25.37 -20.47 19.46
CA ALA A 373 24.47 -19.47 18.91
C ALA A 373 23.17 -20.10 18.37
N GLN A 374 23.28 -21.21 17.64
CA GLN A 374 22.14 -21.95 17.09
C GLN A 374 21.23 -22.51 18.19
N LYS A 375 21.78 -23.09 19.26
CA LYS A 375 20.99 -23.53 20.42
C LYS A 375 20.27 -22.36 21.10
N ARG A 376 20.89 -21.19 21.17
CA ARG A 376 20.25 -19.98 21.72
C ARG A 376 19.12 -19.50 20.81
N LEU A 377 19.38 -19.43 19.50
CA LEU A 377 18.39 -19.00 18.51
C LEU A 377 17.16 -19.91 18.48
N HIS A 378 17.34 -21.23 18.57
CA HIS A 378 16.22 -22.18 18.67
C HIS A 378 15.29 -21.89 19.86
N LYS A 379 15.87 -21.56 21.03
CA LYS A 379 15.09 -21.18 22.22
C LYS A 379 14.35 -19.86 22.01
N LEU A 380 15.00 -18.89 21.36
CA LEU A 380 14.41 -17.58 21.08
C LEU A 380 13.29 -17.65 20.05
N GLN A 381 13.39 -18.51 19.03
CA GLN A 381 12.29 -18.76 18.09
C GLN A 381 11.03 -19.24 18.82
N ASN A 382 11.17 -20.18 19.75
CA ASN A 382 10.04 -20.64 20.56
C ASN A 382 9.42 -19.52 21.39
N GLU A 383 10.23 -18.57 21.87
CA GLU A 383 9.73 -17.40 22.60
C GLU A 383 8.96 -16.43 21.68
N LEU A 384 9.49 -16.15 20.48
CA LEU A 384 8.79 -15.35 19.46
C LEU A 384 7.42 -15.96 19.15
N TYR A 385 7.37 -17.27 18.91
CA TYR A 385 6.13 -17.99 18.62
C TYR A 385 5.13 -17.89 19.77
N ARG A 386 5.55 -18.21 21.00
CA ARG A 386 4.68 -18.17 22.20
C ARG A 386 4.12 -16.78 22.48
N ARG A 387 4.87 -15.73 22.18
CA ARG A 387 4.46 -14.33 22.41
C ARG A 387 3.78 -13.70 21.20
N GLY A 388 3.74 -14.38 20.06
CA GLY A 388 3.19 -13.83 18.83
C GLY A 388 3.99 -12.64 18.30
N ILE A 389 5.32 -12.62 18.48
CA ILE A 389 6.19 -11.56 17.95
C ILE A 389 6.65 -11.97 16.55
N PRO A 390 6.22 -11.25 15.48
CA PRO A 390 6.70 -11.54 14.13
C PRO A 390 8.13 -11.06 13.93
N MET A 391 8.88 -11.72 13.04
CA MET A 391 10.24 -11.31 12.71
C MET A 391 10.49 -11.33 11.20
N VAL A 392 11.15 -10.29 10.69
CA VAL A 392 11.57 -10.18 9.30
C VAL A 392 13.10 -10.05 9.25
N VAL A 393 13.74 -10.85 8.40
CA VAL A 393 15.19 -10.84 8.20
C VAL A 393 15.50 -10.64 6.71
N GLY A 394 16.05 -9.48 6.35
CA GLY A 394 16.44 -9.15 4.98
C GLY A 394 17.93 -9.34 4.73
N PHE A 395 18.29 -10.04 3.65
CA PHE A 395 19.68 -10.22 3.22
C PHE A 395 19.94 -9.53 1.88
N GLU A 396 20.85 -8.55 1.92
CA GLU A 396 21.48 -7.93 0.75
C GLU A 396 23.00 -8.08 0.81
N GLY A 397 23.69 -7.74 -0.27
CA GLY A 397 25.14 -7.81 -0.36
C GLY A 397 25.61 -8.18 -1.75
N TRP A 398 26.91 -8.04 -1.98
CA TRP A 398 27.53 -8.32 -3.26
C TRP A 398 27.21 -9.72 -3.80
N ASP A 399 27.25 -9.85 -5.11
CA ASP A 399 27.25 -11.17 -5.73
C ASP A 399 28.48 -11.95 -5.25
N ALA A 400 28.24 -13.21 -4.94
CA ALA A 400 29.16 -14.10 -4.22
C ALA A 400 29.56 -13.73 -2.78
N ALA A 401 28.93 -12.74 -2.12
CA ALA A 401 29.21 -12.40 -0.72
C ALA A 401 28.89 -13.53 0.28
N GLY A 402 27.92 -14.40 -0.04
CA GLY A 402 27.62 -15.60 0.75
C GLY A 402 26.25 -15.61 1.46
N LYS A 403 25.29 -14.79 1.00
CA LYS A 403 23.91 -14.69 1.51
C LYS A 403 23.25 -16.05 1.80
N GLY A 404 23.09 -16.90 0.78
CA GLY A 404 22.52 -18.24 0.96
C GLY A 404 23.28 -19.14 1.95
N GLY A 405 24.58 -18.93 2.14
CA GLY A 405 25.37 -19.65 3.16
C GLY A 405 25.07 -19.17 4.58
N ALA A 406 24.83 -17.87 4.77
CA ALA A 406 24.38 -17.29 6.04
C ALA A 406 22.94 -17.73 6.35
N ILE A 407 22.02 -17.62 5.38
CA ILE A 407 20.63 -18.08 5.50
C ILE A 407 20.56 -19.56 5.88
N ARG A 408 21.35 -20.42 5.23
CA ARG A 408 21.40 -21.86 5.56
C ARG A 408 21.85 -22.12 7.00
N ARG A 409 22.73 -21.29 7.56
CA ARG A 409 23.20 -21.44 8.95
C ARG A 409 22.19 -20.91 9.95
N LEU A 410 21.53 -19.80 9.61
CA LEU A 410 20.42 -19.26 10.38
C LEU A 410 19.30 -20.30 10.52
N THR A 411 18.81 -20.79 9.38
CA THR A 411 17.69 -21.75 9.28
C THR A 411 17.98 -23.13 9.85
N SER A 412 19.23 -23.62 9.81
CA SER A 412 19.57 -24.97 10.31
C SER A 412 19.32 -25.21 11.80
N SER A 413 19.01 -24.17 12.57
CA SER A 413 18.69 -24.26 14.00
C SER A 413 17.22 -23.95 14.32
N LEU A 414 16.49 -23.42 13.35
CA LEU A 414 15.09 -23.06 13.50
C LEU A 414 14.21 -24.28 13.21
N ASP A 415 13.08 -24.38 13.90
CA ASP A 415 12.00 -25.28 13.51
C ASP A 415 11.44 -24.82 12.15
N ALA A 416 11.42 -25.72 11.18
CA ALA A 416 11.03 -25.45 9.80
C ALA A 416 9.56 -25.02 9.64
N ARG A 417 8.71 -25.21 10.66
CA ARG A 417 7.31 -24.76 10.64
C ARG A 417 7.15 -23.30 11.06
N GLY A 418 8.18 -22.73 11.69
CA GLY A 418 8.13 -21.37 12.25
C GLY A 418 8.85 -20.33 11.42
N TYR A 419 9.30 -20.65 10.21
CA TYR A 419 9.90 -19.69 9.29
C TYR A 419 9.63 -20.02 7.83
N ASP A 420 9.64 -18.98 7.00
CA ASP A 420 9.65 -19.07 5.54
C ASP A 420 10.87 -18.36 4.97
N VAL A 421 11.48 -18.94 3.93
CA VAL A 421 12.54 -18.29 3.16
C VAL A 421 11.95 -17.83 1.83
N VAL A 422 11.99 -16.51 1.60
CA VAL A 422 11.38 -15.84 0.46
C VAL A 422 12.50 -15.35 -0.48
N PRO A 423 12.85 -16.11 -1.54
CA PRO A 423 13.82 -15.65 -2.52
C PRO A 423 13.17 -14.62 -3.44
N ILE A 424 13.69 -13.38 -3.43
CA ILE A 424 13.18 -12.31 -4.28
C ILE A 424 13.93 -12.31 -5.61
N ALA A 425 13.18 -12.54 -6.69
CA ALA A 425 13.65 -12.53 -8.07
C ALA A 425 13.00 -11.40 -8.88
N ALA A 426 13.15 -11.44 -10.20
CA ALA A 426 12.42 -10.54 -11.09
C ALA A 426 10.91 -10.70 -10.89
N PRO A 427 10.14 -9.60 -10.83
CA PRO A 427 8.71 -9.68 -10.61
C PRO A 427 7.98 -10.42 -11.72
N THR A 428 7.01 -11.22 -11.32
CA THR A 428 5.98 -11.80 -12.19
C THR A 428 5.13 -10.70 -12.85
N PRO A 429 4.43 -10.99 -13.95
CA PRO A 429 3.53 -10.01 -14.59
C PRO A 429 2.48 -9.44 -13.63
N LEU A 430 1.98 -10.26 -12.69
CA LEU A 430 1.05 -9.81 -11.66
C LEU A 430 1.73 -8.84 -10.69
N GLU A 431 2.92 -9.15 -10.18
CA GLU A 431 3.62 -8.23 -9.27
C GLU A 431 4.03 -6.92 -9.95
N LYS A 432 4.29 -6.93 -11.26
CA LYS A 432 4.57 -5.71 -12.04
C LYS A 432 3.34 -4.84 -12.22
N SER A 433 2.13 -5.42 -12.19
CA SER A 433 0.90 -4.66 -12.37
C SER A 433 0.41 -4.03 -11.07
N HIS A 434 0.98 -4.37 -9.91
CA HIS A 434 0.68 -3.71 -8.63
C HIS A 434 1.76 -2.70 -8.24
N HIS A 435 1.44 -1.88 -7.22
CA HIS A 435 2.43 -1.08 -6.52
C HIS A 435 3.63 -1.93 -6.09
N TYR A 436 4.85 -1.37 -6.17
CA TYR A 436 6.09 -2.10 -5.91
C TYR A 436 6.11 -2.89 -4.60
N LEU A 437 5.68 -2.24 -3.52
CA LEU A 437 5.68 -2.83 -2.19
C LEU A 437 4.63 -3.93 -1.98
N TRP A 438 3.64 -4.05 -2.87
CA TRP A 438 2.55 -5.03 -2.76
C TRP A 438 3.07 -6.46 -2.60
N ARG A 439 4.10 -6.83 -3.38
CA ARG A 439 4.66 -8.19 -3.34
C ARG A 439 5.30 -8.51 -1.98
N PHE A 440 5.93 -7.54 -1.34
CA PHE A 440 6.58 -7.75 -0.04
C PHE A 440 5.57 -7.73 1.10
N TRP A 441 4.50 -6.93 1.01
CA TRP A 441 3.39 -6.95 1.95
C TRP A 441 2.72 -8.32 2.05
N LYS A 442 2.64 -9.06 0.93
CA LYS A 442 2.09 -10.42 0.92
C LYS A 442 2.91 -11.40 1.75
N ASP A 443 4.23 -11.24 1.75
CA ASP A 443 5.16 -12.15 2.40
C ASP A 443 5.56 -11.71 3.82
N VAL A 444 4.93 -10.66 4.35
CA VAL A 444 5.03 -10.30 5.78
C VAL A 444 4.54 -11.49 6.63
N PRO A 445 5.30 -11.94 7.63
CA PRO A 445 4.93 -13.12 8.41
C PRO A 445 3.81 -12.81 9.40
N PRO A 446 2.97 -13.81 9.73
CA PRO A 446 2.04 -13.70 10.83
C PRO A 446 2.78 -13.63 12.19
N LYS A 447 2.07 -13.19 13.23
CA LYS A 447 2.54 -13.14 14.62
C LYS A 447 3.19 -14.45 15.05
N GLY A 448 4.43 -14.36 15.53
CA GLY A 448 5.20 -15.50 16.05
C GLY A 448 5.99 -16.28 14.99
N TYR A 449 5.92 -15.89 13.71
CA TYR A 449 6.64 -16.50 12.60
C TYR A 449 7.76 -15.60 12.09
N ILE A 450 8.71 -16.21 11.38
CA ILE A 450 9.90 -15.54 10.82
C ILE A 450 9.87 -15.58 9.29
N ALA A 451 9.92 -14.43 8.63
CA ALA A 451 10.16 -14.34 7.19
C ALA A 451 11.63 -13.98 6.91
N ILE A 452 12.31 -14.76 6.08
CA ILE A 452 13.71 -14.56 5.71
C ILE A 452 13.80 -14.26 4.21
N PHE A 453 14.07 -13.02 3.87
CA PHE A 453 14.17 -12.54 2.49
C PHE A 453 15.61 -12.68 1.96
N ASP A 454 15.79 -13.46 0.89
CA ASP A 454 17.05 -13.50 0.10
C ASP A 454 16.91 -12.54 -1.09
N ARG A 455 17.53 -11.35 -0.95
CA ARG A 455 17.14 -10.10 -1.63
C ARG A 455 15.77 -9.59 -1.16
N THR A 456 15.52 -8.30 -1.31
CA THR A 456 14.42 -7.58 -0.63
C THR A 456 13.86 -6.44 -1.49
N TRP A 457 12.99 -5.62 -0.89
CA TRP A 457 12.53 -4.32 -1.42
C TRP A 457 13.65 -3.32 -1.73
N TYR A 458 14.87 -3.54 -1.22
CA TYR A 458 16.03 -2.71 -1.58
C TYR A 458 16.47 -2.87 -3.05
N GLY A 459 15.94 -3.87 -3.77
CA GLY A 459 16.19 -4.03 -5.20
C GLY A 459 15.89 -2.76 -6.02
N ARG A 460 14.87 -1.98 -5.65
CA ARG A 460 14.49 -0.73 -6.34
C ARG A 460 15.60 0.32 -6.31
N VAL A 461 16.25 0.48 -5.17
CA VAL A 461 17.30 1.49 -4.96
C VAL A 461 18.71 0.97 -5.31
N MET A 462 18.80 -0.29 -5.76
CA MET A 462 20.04 -0.94 -6.18
C MET A 462 19.94 -1.38 -7.65
N VAL A 463 19.58 -2.64 -7.91
CA VAL A 463 19.61 -3.23 -9.26
C VAL A 463 18.66 -2.51 -10.22
N GLU A 464 17.46 -2.13 -9.80
CA GLU A 464 16.53 -1.43 -10.71
C GLU A 464 17.02 -0.01 -11.04
N ARG A 465 17.67 0.67 -10.10
CA ARG A 465 18.32 1.97 -10.31
C ARG A 465 19.49 1.88 -11.30
N ILE A 466 20.32 0.84 -11.19
CA ILE A 466 21.56 0.69 -11.97
C ILE A 466 21.29 0.13 -13.38
N GLU A 467 20.32 -0.76 -13.52
CA GLU A 467 19.92 -1.33 -14.81
C GLU A 467 18.85 -0.53 -15.54
N GLY A 468 18.29 0.52 -14.90
CA GLY A 468 17.26 1.38 -15.50
C GLY A 468 15.88 0.70 -15.61
N TYR A 469 15.57 -0.23 -14.71
CA TYR A 469 14.24 -0.88 -14.64
C TYR A 469 13.18 -0.03 -13.94
N CYS A 470 13.59 1.09 -13.35
CA CYS A 470 12.71 2.10 -12.79
C CYS A 470 13.22 3.50 -13.18
N THR A 471 12.34 4.48 -13.15
CA THR A 471 12.68 5.88 -13.41
C THR A 471 13.36 6.51 -12.20
N GLU A 472 14.05 7.64 -12.42
CA GLU A 472 14.67 8.39 -11.31
C GLU A 472 13.69 8.81 -10.21
N PRO A 473 12.52 9.39 -10.53
CA PRO A 473 11.50 9.67 -9.53
C PRO A 473 11.03 8.42 -8.75
N GLN A 474 11.05 7.23 -9.37
CA GLN A 474 10.63 5.98 -8.71
C GLN A 474 11.63 5.51 -7.67
N TRP A 475 12.93 5.40 -7.98
CA TRP A 475 13.89 4.98 -6.96
C TRP A 475 14.21 6.07 -5.95
N ASN A 476 14.08 7.36 -6.31
CA ASN A 476 14.35 8.45 -5.38
C ASN A 476 13.33 8.48 -4.24
N ARG A 477 12.02 8.39 -4.55
CA ARG A 477 10.98 8.32 -3.50
C ARG A 477 10.99 7.00 -2.74
N ALA A 478 11.49 5.91 -3.35
CA ALA A 478 11.49 4.58 -2.73
C ALA A 478 12.25 4.52 -1.40
N TYR A 479 13.24 5.38 -1.17
CA TYR A 479 13.90 5.46 0.14
C TYR A 479 12.91 5.78 1.26
N ASP A 480 12.04 6.77 1.05
CA ASP A 480 11.02 7.16 2.01
C ASP A 480 9.92 6.09 2.12
N GLU A 481 9.47 5.53 0.98
CA GLU A 481 8.49 4.43 0.96
C GLU A 481 8.98 3.21 1.77
N ILE A 482 10.25 2.83 1.60
CA ILE A 482 10.90 1.74 2.35
C ILE A 482 10.96 2.06 3.84
N ASN A 483 11.38 3.27 4.22
CA ASN A 483 11.44 3.67 5.62
C ASN A 483 10.06 3.58 6.28
N ARG A 484 9.01 4.04 5.58
CA ARG A 484 7.64 3.99 6.09
C ARG A 484 7.10 2.57 6.18
N PHE A 485 7.38 1.73 5.19
CA PHE A 485 7.08 0.29 5.24
C PHE A 485 7.72 -0.38 6.46
N GLU A 486 9.01 -0.16 6.69
CA GLU A 486 9.74 -0.73 7.82
C GLU A 486 9.23 -0.20 9.17
N ALA A 487 8.87 1.09 9.23
CA ALA A 487 8.27 1.68 10.41
C ALA A 487 6.88 1.10 10.73
N GLU A 488 6.06 0.77 9.73
CA GLU A 488 4.79 0.08 9.94
C GLU A 488 5.01 -1.35 10.48
N LEU A 489 6.00 -2.08 9.95
CA LEU A 489 6.35 -3.41 10.45
C LEU A 489 6.80 -3.35 11.91
N VAL A 490 7.78 -2.49 12.23
CA VAL A 490 8.31 -2.36 13.60
C VAL A 490 7.24 -1.79 14.54
N GLY A 491 6.46 -0.81 14.10
CA GLY A 491 5.36 -0.21 14.85
C GLY A 491 4.24 -1.20 15.20
N SER A 492 4.03 -2.22 14.35
CA SER A 492 3.12 -3.34 14.64
C SER A 492 3.69 -4.39 15.61
N GLY A 493 4.96 -4.24 16.01
CA GLY A 493 5.64 -5.09 16.98
C GLY A 493 6.65 -6.08 16.39
N ALA A 494 6.93 -6.01 15.08
CA ALA A 494 7.87 -6.91 14.43
C ALA A 494 9.34 -6.62 14.79
N VAL A 495 10.15 -7.67 14.87
CA VAL A 495 11.62 -7.55 14.87
C VAL A 495 12.10 -7.50 13.43
N LEU A 496 12.82 -6.44 13.05
CA LEU A 496 13.38 -6.29 11.71
C LEU A 496 14.91 -6.31 11.76
N CYS A 497 15.53 -7.26 11.05
CA CYS A 497 16.98 -7.32 10.87
C CYS A 497 17.34 -7.16 9.39
N LYS A 498 18.23 -6.22 9.07
CA LYS A 498 18.68 -5.93 7.71
C LYS A 498 20.18 -6.12 7.60
N PHE A 499 20.62 -6.98 6.69
CA PHE A 499 22.04 -7.33 6.53
C PHE A 499 22.56 -6.92 5.17
N TRP A 500 23.68 -6.19 5.15
CA TRP A 500 24.50 -5.99 3.96
C TRP A 500 25.78 -6.82 4.07
N LEU A 501 25.94 -7.85 3.24
CA LEU A 501 27.16 -8.66 3.23
C LEU A 501 28.22 -7.99 2.35
N GLN A 502 29.22 -7.40 3.00
CA GLN A 502 30.32 -6.66 2.39
C GLN A 502 31.50 -7.59 2.10
N ILE A 503 32.00 -7.57 0.87
CA ILE A 503 33.28 -8.19 0.48
C ILE A 503 34.05 -7.17 -0.36
N ASP A 504 35.36 -7.31 -0.44
CA ASP A 504 36.14 -6.55 -1.41
C ASP A 504 36.04 -7.14 -2.84
N SER A 505 36.44 -6.31 -3.81
CA SER A 505 36.41 -6.68 -5.22
C SER A 505 37.34 -7.84 -5.56
N ALA A 506 38.47 -8.00 -4.85
CA ALA A 506 39.42 -9.09 -5.10
C ALA A 506 38.84 -10.44 -4.66
N THR A 507 38.27 -10.49 -3.46
CA THR A 507 37.55 -11.63 -2.89
C THR A 507 36.37 -12.03 -3.77
N GLN A 508 35.64 -11.07 -4.34
CA GLN A 508 34.58 -11.37 -5.30
C GLN A 508 35.15 -12.11 -6.52
N LEU A 509 36.24 -11.61 -7.12
CA LEU A 509 36.87 -12.23 -8.28
C LEU A 509 37.33 -13.66 -7.99
N THR A 510 38.06 -13.87 -6.88
CA THR A 510 38.49 -15.20 -6.47
C THR A 510 37.31 -16.16 -6.32
N ARG A 511 36.20 -15.70 -5.74
CA ARG A 511 34.98 -16.52 -5.59
C ARG A 511 34.27 -16.79 -6.92
N PHE A 512 34.37 -15.89 -7.89
CA PHE A 512 33.83 -16.09 -9.23
C PHE A 512 34.62 -17.17 -9.98
N GLU A 513 35.95 -17.05 -9.98
CA GLU A 513 36.86 -18.05 -10.55
C GLU A 513 36.68 -19.42 -9.89
N GLU A 514 36.59 -19.48 -8.56
CA GLU A 514 36.28 -20.73 -7.83
C GLU A 514 34.96 -21.37 -8.29
N ARG A 515 33.91 -20.57 -8.51
CA ARG A 515 32.60 -21.09 -8.96
C ARG A 515 32.65 -21.60 -10.38
N GLN A 516 33.35 -20.89 -11.27
CA GLN A 516 33.53 -21.28 -12.66
C GLN A 516 34.33 -22.59 -12.78
N ASN A 517 35.33 -22.77 -11.92
CA ASN A 517 36.23 -23.93 -11.95
C ASN A 517 35.74 -25.13 -11.11
N THR A 518 34.68 -24.97 -10.29
CA THR A 518 34.10 -26.08 -9.52
C THR A 518 32.82 -26.59 -10.20
N PRO A 519 32.77 -27.82 -10.75
CA PRO A 519 31.62 -28.34 -11.49
C PRO A 519 30.27 -28.16 -10.76
N ASP A 520 30.19 -28.50 -9.47
CA ASP A 520 28.95 -28.41 -8.68
C ASP A 520 28.50 -26.97 -8.34
N LYS A 521 29.30 -25.96 -8.70
CA LYS A 521 29.02 -24.54 -8.42
C LYS A 521 28.89 -23.70 -9.69
N GLN A 522 29.14 -24.26 -10.87
CA GLN A 522 29.07 -23.53 -12.14
C GLN A 522 27.70 -22.90 -12.38
N TRP A 523 26.62 -23.56 -11.94
CA TRP A 523 25.26 -23.01 -12.01
C TRP A 523 25.05 -21.72 -11.19
N LYS A 524 25.99 -21.36 -10.30
CA LYS A 524 25.94 -20.14 -9.45
C LYS A 524 26.69 -18.94 -10.04
N ILE A 525 27.16 -19.03 -11.28
CA ILE A 525 27.79 -17.92 -11.98
C ILE A 525 27.26 -17.84 -13.40
N THR A 526 26.91 -16.62 -13.81
CA THR A 526 26.30 -16.29 -15.09
C THR A 526 27.08 -15.14 -15.75
N GLN A 527 26.81 -14.87 -17.03
CA GLN A 527 27.39 -13.71 -17.70
C GLN A 527 26.93 -12.38 -17.06
N GLU A 528 25.72 -12.37 -16.50
CA GLU A 528 25.19 -11.21 -15.79
C GLU A 528 26.00 -10.87 -14.54
N ASP A 529 26.49 -11.87 -13.79
CA ASP A 529 27.37 -11.64 -12.63
C ASP A 529 28.66 -10.89 -13.03
N TRP A 530 29.25 -11.23 -14.18
CA TRP A 530 30.43 -10.56 -14.71
C TRP A 530 30.13 -9.12 -15.15
N ARG A 531 28.99 -8.89 -15.81
CA ARG A 531 28.53 -7.55 -16.17
C ARG A 531 28.27 -6.68 -14.94
N ASN A 532 27.68 -7.23 -13.89
CA ASN A 532 27.42 -6.51 -12.64
C ASN A 532 28.73 -6.10 -11.96
N ARG A 533 29.76 -6.94 -12.04
CA ARG A 533 31.10 -6.63 -11.53
C ARG A 533 31.74 -5.43 -12.22
N GLU A 534 31.58 -5.28 -13.53
CA GLU A 534 32.08 -4.10 -14.26
C GLU A 534 31.43 -2.80 -13.76
N LYS A 535 30.21 -2.88 -13.23
CA LYS A 535 29.46 -1.78 -12.64
C LYS A 535 29.72 -1.56 -11.14
N TRP A 536 30.79 -2.14 -10.58
CA TRP A 536 31.11 -2.04 -9.14
C TRP A 536 31.00 -0.62 -8.56
N PRO A 537 31.56 0.44 -9.19
CA PRO A 537 31.47 1.80 -8.63
C PRO A 537 30.03 2.33 -8.55
N LEU A 538 29.16 1.93 -9.49
CA LEU A 538 27.74 2.31 -9.48
C LEU A 538 27.00 1.62 -8.34
N TYR A 539 27.28 0.33 -8.13
CA TYR A 539 26.72 -0.42 -7.00
C TYR A 539 27.19 0.14 -5.66
N GLU A 540 28.48 0.45 -5.51
CA GLU A 540 29.01 1.03 -4.28
C GLU A 540 28.33 2.36 -3.93
N THR A 541 28.14 3.24 -4.93
CA THR A 541 27.39 4.49 -4.76
C THR A 541 25.95 4.22 -4.33
N ALA A 542 25.25 3.33 -5.03
CA ALA A 542 23.84 3.02 -4.73
C ALA A 542 23.67 2.40 -3.33
N VAL A 543 24.61 1.57 -2.89
CA VAL A 543 24.57 0.93 -1.57
C VAL A 543 24.89 1.93 -0.47
N ASN A 544 25.88 2.81 -0.65
CA ASN A 544 26.13 3.90 0.30
C ASN A 544 24.91 4.81 0.44
N ASP A 545 24.25 5.18 -0.66
CA ASP A 545 22.99 5.92 -0.63
C ASP A 545 21.90 5.16 0.13
N MET A 546 21.73 3.87 -0.14
CA MET A 546 20.77 3.01 0.55
C MET A 546 21.02 2.98 2.05
N LEU A 547 22.25 2.69 2.48
CA LEU A 547 22.60 2.62 3.90
C LEU A 547 22.39 3.97 4.58
N GLN A 548 22.81 5.07 3.94
CA GLN A 548 22.66 6.42 4.50
C GLN A 548 21.20 6.87 4.59
N LYS A 549 20.36 6.53 3.60
CA LYS A 549 18.96 7.00 3.54
C LYS A 549 17.96 6.07 4.23
N THR A 550 18.34 4.85 4.56
CA THR A 550 17.42 3.85 5.14
C THR A 550 17.92 3.20 6.43
N ASN A 551 19.05 3.64 6.96
CA ASN A 551 19.44 3.32 8.33
C ASN A 551 18.65 4.19 9.30
N THR A 552 17.62 3.63 9.94
CA THR A 552 16.79 4.37 10.90
C THR A 552 16.99 3.81 12.31
N ALA A 553 16.63 4.58 13.34
CA ALA A 553 16.73 4.10 14.72
C ALA A 553 15.84 2.86 14.99
N ALA A 554 14.70 2.76 14.31
CA ALA A 554 13.78 1.63 14.43
C ALA A 554 14.20 0.42 13.58
N ALA A 555 14.86 0.66 12.44
CA ALA A 555 15.31 -0.37 11.51
C ALA A 555 16.77 -0.11 11.08
N PRO A 556 17.75 -0.41 11.96
CA PRO A 556 19.16 -0.19 11.65
C PRO A 556 19.69 -1.22 10.64
N TRP A 557 20.67 -0.80 9.85
CA TRP A 557 21.44 -1.68 8.99
C TRP A 557 22.57 -2.36 9.75
N THR A 558 22.83 -3.63 9.45
CA THR A 558 24.02 -4.36 9.90
C THR A 558 24.90 -4.71 8.70
N VAL A 559 26.05 -4.05 8.58
CA VAL A 559 27.10 -4.47 7.63
C VAL A 559 27.79 -5.72 8.20
N VAL A 560 27.93 -6.74 7.37
CA VAL A 560 28.56 -8.01 7.69
C VAL A 560 29.80 -8.17 6.82
N GLU A 561 30.97 -8.06 7.44
CA GLU A 561 32.28 -8.23 6.80
C GLU A 561 32.41 -9.71 6.41
N ALA A 562 32.30 -9.97 5.12
CA ALA A 562 32.00 -11.29 4.58
C ALA A 562 33.15 -11.93 3.80
N ASN A 563 34.36 -11.36 3.82
CA ASN A 563 35.54 -12.02 3.25
C ASN A 563 35.77 -13.38 3.93
N ASN A 564 35.74 -13.39 5.26
CA ASN A 564 35.68 -14.63 6.03
C ASN A 564 34.23 -15.10 6.19
N LYS A 565 33.85 -16.13 5.41
CA LYS A 565 32.50 -16.72 5.45
C LYS A 565 32.11 -17.23 6.84
N GLN A 566 33.06 -17.71 7.64
CA GLN A 566 32.77 -18.26 8.97
C GLN A 566 32.43 -17.13 9.95
N PHE A 567 33.22 -16.05 9.95
CA PHE A 567 32.94 -14.84 10.72
C PHE A 567 31.57 -14.26 10.38
N ALA A 568 31.27 -14.06 9.09
CA ALA A 568 30.00 -13.51 8.62
C ALA A 568 28.78 -14.29 9.13
N ARG A 569 28.83 -15.62 9.06
CA ARG A 569 27.74 -16.48 9.54
C ARG A 569 27.50 -16.32 11.04
N LEU A 570 28.57 -16.19 11.82
CA LEU A 570 28.47 -16.01 13.26
C LEU A 570 27.96 -14.61 13.63
N LYS A 571 28.43 -13.57 12.92
CA LYS A 571 27.95 -12.19 13.09
C LYS A 571 26.44 -12.07 12.83
N VAL A 572 25.95 -12.69 11.76
CA VAL A 572 24.51 -12.75 11.45
C VAL A 572 23.72 -13.43 12.56
N LEU A 573 24.16 -14.61 13.04
CA LEU A 573 23.50 -15.32 14.14
C LEU A 573 23.44 -14.46 15.41
N HIS A 574 24.55 -13.84 15.79
CA HIS A 574 24.61 -12.98 16.97
C HIS A 574 23.76 -11.72 16.85
N ALA A 575 23.72 -11.10 15.67
CA ALA A 575 22.89 -9.92 15.42
C ALA A 575 21.39 -10.25 15.53
N VAL A 576 20.96 -11.38 14.94
CA VAL A 576 19.58 -11.86 15.07
C VAL A 576 19.24 -12.17 16.52
N ILE A 577 20.10 -12.90 17.24
CA ILE A 577 19.89 -13.24 18.66
C ILE A 577 19.73 -11.97 19.49
N ARG A 578 20.62 -10.99 19.29
CA ARG A 578 20.59 -9.72 20.01
C ARG A 578 19.30 -8.94 19.74
N ALA A 579 18.88 -8.83 18.48
CA ALA A 579 17.65 -8.11 18.12
C ALA A 579 16.40 -8.74 18.78
N ILE A 580 16.34 -10.08 18.84
CA ILE A 580 15.25 -10.76 19.54
C ILE A 580 15.32 -10.50 21.05
N GLU A 581 16.51 -10.60 21.66
CA GLU A 581 16.69 -10.36 23.09
C GLU A 581 16.30 -8.93 23.49
N GLU A 582 16.75 -7.92 22.75
CA GLU A 582 16.38 -6.51 22.95
C GLU A 582 14.87 -6.30 22.86
N ARG A 583 14.20 -6.94 21.88
CA ARG A 583 12.74 -6.85 21.75
C ARG A 583 12.01 -7.49 22.93
N LEU A 584 12.48 -8.64 23.40
CA LEU A 584 11.91 -9.35 24.54
C LEU A 584 12.12 -8.62 25.87
N GLU A 585 13.19 -7.84 25.98
CA GLU A 585 13.47 -6.98 27.14
C GLU A 585 12.54 -5.77 27.18
N ARG A 586 12.35 -5.06 26.05
CA ARG A 586 11.40 -3.95 25.92
C ARG A 586 9.94 -4.35 26.19
N GLU A 587 9.61 -5.64 26.14
CA GLU A 587 8.27 -6.14 26.41
C GLU A 587 8.00 -6.41 27.90
N LYS A 588 9.06 -6.44 28.72
CA LYS A 588 8.95 -6.57 30.18
C LYS A 588 8.79 -5.22 30.88
N GLU A 589 9.22 -4.14 30.21
CA GLU A 589 9.02 -2.74 30.60
C GLU A 589 7.63 -2.27 30.21
#